data_AF-A0AAJ2J1A2-F1
#
_entry.id   AF-A0AAJ2J1A2-F1
#
_cell.length_a   1.000
_cell.length_b   1.000
_cell.length_c   1.000
_cell.angle_alpha   90.00
_cell.angle_beta   90.00
_cell.angle_gamma   90.00
#
_symmetry.space_group_name_H-M   'P 1'
#
loop_
_entity.id
_entity.type
_entity.pdbx_description
1 polymer ?
#
loop_
_entity_poly.entity_id
_entity_poly.type
_entity_poly.pdbx_seq_one_letter_code
_entity_poly.pdbx_strand_id
1 'polypeptide(L)'
;MAKKAKTQTNELLSAMFKPRLYKRTLSNGEVIYLQSMSVADHEAFVKENLDKPEEIFPKGIIYWLRTAEGEQVLSSYDDLNALDQGAVLELSETIFEWLKDPLGKNLAKVD
;
A
#
# COMPACT_ATOMS: atom_id res chain seq x y z
N MET A 1 11.97 -26.74 -21.11
CA MET A 1 10.56 -26.30 -21.09
C MET A 1 10.19 -25.44 -19.87
N ALA A 2 11.12 -25.04 -18.99
CA ALA A 2 10.86 -24.21 -17.80
C ALA A 2 10.91 -22.68 -18.02
N LYS A 3 11.28 -22.21 -19.22
CA LYS A 3 11.44 -20.77 -19.50
C LYS A 3 10.11 -20.02 -19.76
N LYS A 4 9.04 -20.70 -20.19
CA LYS A 4 7.75 -20.04 -20.50
C LYS A 4 6.90 -19.74 -19.26
N ALA A 5 6.94 -20.59 -18.23
CA ALA A 5 6.13 -20.40 -17.02
C ALA A 5 6.56 -19.18 -16.20
N LYS A 6 7.87 -18.95 -16.03
CA LYS A 6 8.38 -17.76 -15.31
C LYS A 6 8.03 -16.44 -16.01
N THR A 7 8.02 -16.40 -17.34
CA THR A 7 7.66 -15.20 -18.09
C THR A 7 6.18 -14.85 -17.90
N GLN A 8 5.30 -15.85 -17.97
CA GLN A 8 3.86 -15.65 -17.81
C GLN A 8 3.48 -15.30 -16.36
N THR A 9 4.13 -15.91 -15.37
CA THR A 9 3.95 -15.57 -13.95
C THR A 9 4.41 -14.14 -13.66
N ASN A 10 5.57 -13.71 -14.19
CA ASN A 10 6.04 -12.34 -13.99
C ASN A 10 5.17 -11.31 -14.72
N GLU A 11 4.71 -11.59 -15.94
CA GLU A 11 3.77 -10.71 -16.66
C GLU A 11 2.44 -10.57 -15.93
N LEU A 12 1.92 -11.68 -15.38
CA LEU A 12 0.71 -11.68 -14.56
C LEU A 12 0.91 -10.88 -13.26
N LEU A 13 2.02 -11.10 -12.55
CA LEU A 13 2.36 -10.34 -11.34
C LEU A 13 2.54 -8.85 -11.66
N SER A 14 3.27 -8.50 -12.71
CA SER A 14 3.43 -7.10 -13.15
C SER A 14 2.11 -6.45 -13.55
N ALA A 15 1.16 -7.19 -14.10
CA ALA A 15 -0.19 -6.68 -14.40
C ALA A 15 -1.06 -6.51 -13.13
N MET A 16 -0.91 -7.39 -12.15
CA MET A 16 -1.64 -7.36 -10.88
C MET A 16 -1.10 -6.27 -9.93
N PHE A 17 0.20 -5.98 -9.96
CA PHE A 17 0.88 -4.97 -9.15
C PHE A 17 1.26 -3.74 -9.97
N LYS A 18 0.38 -3.24 -10.85
CA LYS A 18 0.56 -1.88 -11.39
C LYS A 18 0.22 -0.87 -10.29
N PRO A 19 0.97 0.23 -10.14
CA PRO A 19 0.57 1.31 -9.25
C PRO A 19 -0.80 1.84 -9.65
N ARG A 20 -1.74 1.80 -8.70
CA ARG A 20 -3.11 2.26 -8.85
C ARG A 20 -3.46 3.06 -7.61
N LEU A 21 -4.16 4.16 -7.81
CA LEU A 21 -4.69 4.96 -6.72
C LEU A 21 -6.09 4.47 -6.38
N TYR A 22 -6.30 4.19 -5.10
CA TYR A 22 -7.58 3.79 -4.53
C TYR A 22 -8.04 4.85 -3.56
N LYS A 23 -9.35 5.10 -3.52
CA LYS A 23 -9.97 6.05 -2.58
C LYS A 23 -10.86 5.31 -1.60
N ARG A 24 -10.83 5.73 -0.33
CA ARG A 24 -11.78 5.29 0.70
C ARG A 24 -12.21 6.48 1.56
N THR A 25 -13.46 6.46 2.00
CA THR A 25 -13.95 7.36 3.05
C THR A 25 -13.93 6.59 4.38
N LEU A 26 -13.27 7.16 5.38
CA LEU A 26 -13.18 6.63 6.75
C LEU A 26 -14.50 6.84 7.50
N SER A 27 -14.64 6.18 8.65
CA SER A 27 -15.85 6.27 9.49
C SER A 27 -16.11 7.67 10.02
N ASN A 28 -15.06 8.48 10.18
CA ASN A 28 -15.12 9.90 10.56
C ASN A 28 -15.45 10.84 9.39
N GLY A 29 -15.61 10.32 8.16
CA GLY A 29 -15.90 11.10 6.95
C GLY A 29 -14.66 11.60 6.20
N GLU A 30 -13.45 11.40 6.73
CA GLU A 30 -12.20 11.76 6.03
C GLU A 30 -12.00 10.87 4.80
N VAL A 31 -11.42 11.46 3.75
CA VAL A 31 -11.10 10.73 2.53
C VAL A 31 -9.62 10.47 2.49
N ILE A 32 -9.26 9.20 2.29
CA ILE A 32 -7.87 8.76 2.16
C ILE A 32 -7.64 8.18 0.77
N TYR A 33 -6.39 8.28 0.32
CA TYR A 33 -5.94 7.68 -0.92
C TYR A 33 -4.78 6.73 -0.65
N LEU A 34 -4.88 5.52 -1.20
CA LEU A 34 -3.88 4.48 -1.08
C LEU A 34 -3.35 4.12 -2.45
N GLN A 35 -2.04 4.05 -2.60
CA GLN A 35 -1.42 3.63 -3.86
C GLN A 35 -0.87 2.21 -3.73
N SER A 36 -1.26 1.33 -4.66
CA SER A 36 -0.64 0.01 -4.75
C SER A 36 0.81 0.08 -5.20
N MET A 37 1.63 -0.86 -4.73
CA MET A 37 3.03 -0.93 -5.09
C MET A 37 3.24 -1.55 -6.47
N SER A 38 4.35 -1.17 -7.12
CA SER A 38 4.91 -2.00 -8.18
C SER A 38 5.50 -3.30 -7.59
N VAL A 39 5.69 -4.33 -8.42
CA VAL A 39 6.40 -5.55 -7.98
C VAL A 39 7.80 -5.21 -7.44
N ALA A 40 8.53 -4.32 -8.12
CA ALA A 40 9.89 -3.96 -7.74
C ALA A 40 9.94 -3.22 -6.40
N ASP A 41 9.00 -2.28 -6.19
CA ASP A 41 8.91 -1.54 -4.94
C ASP A 41 8.52 -2.45 -3.78
N HIS A 42 7.59 -3.39 -4.02
CA HIS A 42 7.20 -4.38 -3.01
C HIS A 42 8.37 -5.28 -2.62
N GLU A 43 9.13 -5.78 -3.59
CA GLU A 43 10.32 -6.59 -3.34
C GLU A 43 11.41 -5.81 -2.59
N ALA A 44 11.66 -4.55 -2.95
CA ALA A 44 12.62 -3.69 -2.27
C ALA A 44 12.19 -3.44 -0.82
N PHE A 45 10.92 -3.09 -0.60
CA PHE A 45 10.36 -2.87 0.73
C PHE A 45 10.44 -4.11 1.62
N VAL A 46 10.08 -5.28 1.11
CA VAL A 46 10.15 -6.53 1.89
C VAL A 46 11.61 -6.86 2.21
N LYS A 47 12.53 -6.68 1.26
CA LYS A 47 13.96 -6.94 1.45
C LYS A 47 14.60 -6.01 2.49
N GLU A 48 14.25 -4.73 2.48
CA GLU A 48 14.79 -3.74 3.41
C GLU A 48 14.29 -3.89 4.84
N ASN A 49 13.14 -4.55 5.03
CA ASN A 49 12.48 -4.66 6.33
C ASN A 49 12.33 -6.11 6.82
N LEU A 50 12.94 -7.06 6.12
CA LEU A 50 12.89 -8.50 6.42
C LEU A 50 13.43 -8.83 7.82
N ASP A 51 14.46 -8.10 8.25
CA ASP A 51 15.11 -8.27 9.55
C ASP A 51 14.40 -7.52 10.69
N LYS A 52 13.39 -6.72 10.37
CA LYS A 52 12.65 -5.87 11.31
C LYS A 52 11.14 -5.93 11.06
N PRO A 53 10.51 -7.09 11.30
CA PRO A 53 9.09 -7.28 11.02
C PRO A 53 8.17 -6.27 11.72
N GLU A 54 8.57 -5.77 12.89
CA GLU A 54 7.89 -4.73 13.64
C GLU A 54 7.90 -3.35 12.95
N GLU A 55 8.90 -3.07 12.10
CA GLU A 55 8.99 -1.83 11.33
C GLU A 55 8.24 -1.89 10.00
N ILE A 56 7.98 -3.10 9.47
CA ILE A 56 7.28 -3.30 8.18
C ILE A 56 5.95 -2.55 8.17
N PHE A 57 5.15 -2.72 9.22
CA PHE A 57 3.79 -2.20 9.22
C PHE A 57 3.73 -0.66 9.18
N PRO A 58 4.35 0.07 10.12
CA PRO A 58 4.38 1.53 10.07
C PRO A 58 5.09 2.10 8.83
N LYS A 59 6.15 1.47 8.33
CA LYS A 59 6.76 1.88 7.04
C LYS A 59 5.83 1.68 5.86
N GLY A 60 5.02 0.64 5.90
CA GLY A 60 3.99 0.39 4.89
C GLY A 60 3.00 1.54 4.81
N ILE A 61 2.51 2.04 5.95
CA ILE A 61 1.56 3.17 6.00
C ILE A 61 2.16 4.41 5.33
N ILE A 62 3.38 4.77 5.69
CA ILE A 62 4.12 5.90 5.10
C ILE A 62 4.27 5.71 3.58
N TYR A 63 4.49 4.47 3.16
CA TYR A 63 4.70 4.12 1.78
C TYR A 63 3.42 4.12 0.93
N TRP A 64 2.26 3.76 1.48
CA TRP A 64 1.02 3.62 0.69
C TRP A 64 0.12 4.85 0.70
N LEU A 65 0.20 5.68 1.73
CA LEU A 65 -0.66 6.84 1.86
C LEU A 65 -0.29 7.92 0.83
N ARG A 66 -1.29 8.38 0.08
CA ARG A 66 -1.16 9.39 -0.96
C ARG A 66 -2.19 10.51 -0.83
N THR A 67 -1.91 11.63 -1.48
CA THR A 67 -2.89 12.66 -1.80
C THR A 67 -3.80 12.18 -2.94
N ALA A 68 -4.86 12.94 -3.24
CA ALA A 68 -5.71 12.70 -4.41
C ALA A 68 -4.94 12.76 -5.75
N GLU A 69 -3.82 13.49 -5.76
CA GLU A 69 -2.94 13.67 -6.92
C GLU A 69 -1.83 12.60 -6.99
N GLY A 70 -1.81 11.67 -6.02
CA GLY A 70 -0.84 10.59 -5.98
C GLY A 70 0.51 10.98 -5.35
N GLU A 71 0.58 12.09 -4.63
CA GLU A 71 1.79 12.53 -3.92
C GLU A 71 1.90 11.88 -2.55
N GLN A 72 3.12 11.68 -2.05
CA GLN A 72 3.36 11.08 -0.74
C GLN A 72 2.90 12.01 0.39
N VAL A 73 2.08 11.50 1.32
CA VAL A 73 1.54 12.29 2.46
C VAL A 73 2.49 12.31 3.65
N LEU A 74 3.11 11.16 3.94
CA LEU A 74 4.01 11.00 5.08
C LEU A 74 5.41 10.70 4.56
N SER A 75 6.41 11.38 5.08
CA SER A 75 7.82 11.23 4.69
C SER A 75 8.65 10.50 5.74
N SER A 76 8.16 10.48 6.99
CA SER A 76 8.91 9.95 8.13
C SER A 76 8.02 9.25 9.17
N TYR A 77 8.66 8.52 10.09
CA TYR A 77 8.00 7.98 11.27
C TYR A 77 7.49 9.07 12.21
N ASP A 78 8.18 10.20 12.29
CA ASP A 78 7.77 11.30 13.14
C ASP A 78 6.47 11.92 12.62
N ASP A 79 6.30 11.98 11.30
CA ASP A 79 5.04 12.41 10.67
C ASP A 79 3.89 11.44 11.03
N LEU A 80 4.16 10.14 11.02
CA LEU A 80 3.18 9.11 11.42
C LEU A 80 2.84 9.19 12.92
N ASN A 81 3.84 9.40 13.77
CA ASN A 81 3.67 9.52 15.22
C ASN A 81 2.98 10.83 15.63
N ALA A 82 3.01 11.85 14.77
CA ALA A 82 2.32 13.12 14.98
C ALA A 82 0.82 13.04 14.67
N LEU A 83 0.36 11.97 14.01
CA LEU A 83 -1.07 11.72 13.80
C LEU A 83 -1.75 11.27 15.09
N ASP A 84 -3.05 11.56 15.18
CA ASP A 84 -3.89 11.02 16.24
C ASP A 84 -3.83 9.48 16.25
N GLN A 85 -3.64 8.86 17.42
CA GLN A 85 -3.48 7.41 17.53
C GLN A 85 -4.70 6.63 17.04
N GLY A 86 -5.92 7.19 17.19
CA GLY A 86 -7.13 6.61 16.64
C GLY A 86 -7.14 6.63 15.12
N ALA A 87 -6.72 7.76 14.52
CA ALA A 87 -6.55 7.87 13.07
C ALA A 87 -5.49 6.90 12.54
N VAL A 88 -4.35 6.75 13.23
CA VAL A 88 -3.31 5.76 12.85
C VAL A 88 -3.88 4.35 12.86
N LEU A 89 -4.68 3.99 13.87
CA LEU A 89 -5.30 2.66 13.96
C LEU A 89 -6.31 2.42 12.83
N GLU A 90 -7.18 3.38 12.52
CA GLU A 90 -8.16 3.23 11.44
C GLU A 90 -7.50 3.17 10.04
N LEU A 91 -6.46 3.98 9.83
CA LEU A 91 -5.60 3.92 8.63
C LEU A 91 -4.93 2.54 8.49
N SER A 92 -4.41 2.04 9.61
CA SER A 92 -3.75 0.74 9.72
C SER A 92 -4.68 -0.40 9.34
N GLU A 93 -5.88 -0.43 9.91
CA GLU A 93 -6.90 -1.44 9.62
C GLU A 93 -7.31 -1.39 8.14
N THR A 94 -7.54 -0.18 7.61
CA THR A 94 -7.88 0.01 6.20
C THR A 94 -6.83 -0.56 5.26
N ILE A 95 -5.56 -0.28 5.52
CA ILE A 95 -4.44 -0.77 4.72
C ILE A 95 -4.35 -2.29 4.82
N PHE A 96 -4.55 -2.87 6.00
CA PHE A 96 -4.48 -4.31 6.19
C PHE A 96 -5.63 -5.05 5.50
N GLU A 97 -6.83 -4.49 5.53
CA GLU A 97 -7.96 -4.98 4.73
C GLU A 97 -7.66 -4.94 3.23
N TRP A 98 -7.01 -3.87 2.77
CA TRP A 98 -6.60 -3.75 1.37
C TRP A 98 -5.54 -4.79 0.99
N LEU A 99 -4.54 -5.06 1.84
CA LEU A 99 -3.54 -6.11 1.58
C LEU A 99 -4.16 -7.51 1.48
N LYS A 100 -5.27 -7.76 2.19
CA LYS A 100 -6.05 -9.02 2.08
C LYS A 100 -6.85 -9.11 0.77
N ASP A 101 -7.06 -7.99 0.09
CA ASP A 101 -7.73 -7.89 -1.20
C ASP A 101 -6.84 -7.14 -2.21
N PRO A 102 -5.71 -7.74 -2.64
CA PRO A 102 -4.71 -7.07 -3.48
C PRO A 102 -5.25 -6.69 -4.87
N LEU A 103 -6.42 -7.22 -5.26
CA LEU A 103 -7.13 -6.84 -6.48
C LEU A 103 -8.01 -5.60 -6.30
N GLY A 104 -8.17 -5.12 -5.06
CA GLY A 104 -8.94 -3.94 -4.69
C GLY A 104 -10.42 -4.08 -5.02
N LYS A 105 -11.01 -5.28 -4.90
CA LYS A 105 -12.45 -5.48 -5.15
C LYS A 105 -13.32 -4.67 -4.19
N ASN A 106 -12.81 -4.40 -2.99
CA ASN A 106 -13.48 -3.62 -1.94
C ASN A 106 -13.11 -2.13 -1.93
N LEU A 107 -12.25 -1.68 -2.84
CA LEU A 107 -11.87 -0.26 -2.96
C LEU A 107 -12.30 0.32 -4.29
N ALA A 108 -12.80 1.56 -4.26
CA ALA A 108 -13.06 2.31 -5.47
C ALA A 108 -11.73 2.74 -6.10
N LYS A 109 -11.50 2.32 -7.35
CA LYS A 109 -10.39 2.86 -8.15
C LYS A 109 -10.68 4.32 -8.46
N VAL A 110 -9.64 5.14 -8.40
CA VAL A 110 -9.67 6.51 -8.93
C VAL A 110 -9.30 6.42 -10.41
N ASP A 111 -10.08 7.11 -11.25
CA ASP A 111 -9.82 7.23 -12.70
C ASP A 111 -8.60 8.12 -13.00
#